data_AF-A0A0A9YH29-F1
#
_entry.id   AF-A0A0A9YH29-F1
#
_cell.length_a   1.000
_cell.length_b   1.000
_cell.length_c   1.000
_cell.angle_alpha   90.00
_cell.angle_beta   90.00
_cell.angle_gamma   90.00
#
_symmetry.space_group_name_H-M   'P 1'
#
loop_
_entity.id
_entity.type
_entity.pdbx_description
1 polymer ?
#
loop_
_entity_poly.entity_id
_entity_poly.type
_entity_poly.pdbx_seq_one_letter_code
_entity_poly.pdbx_strand_id
1 'polypeptide(L)'
;MTKCIEEGFPKLKIEESAARRQAAIDSGAETIVGVNKYVNPDDVKPETLHIDNKKVREAQIANIKTLKETRDNVKVKAALEEITRACKDTGINILDAAIEAARLRATLGEISSAMEDVFGRYNAKNQVVQGVYFNSYIEQGQT
;
A
#
# COMPACT_ATOMS: atom_id res chain seq x y z
N MET A 1 -17.61 -11.45 2.87
CA MET A 1 -16.22 -11.05 2.57
C MET A 1 -15.60 -10.14 3.62
N THR A 2 -16.23 -9.03 4.03
CA THR A 2 -15.67 -8.10 5.03
C THR A 2 -15.23 -8.79 6.33
N LYS A 3 -16.09 -9.60 6.95
CA LYS A 3 -15.75 -10.39 8.15
C LYS A 3 -14.54 -11.32 7.93
N CYS A 4 -14.47 -12.00 6.80
CA CYS A 4 -13.35 -12.88 6.47
C CYS A 4 -12.03 -12.11 6.31
N ILE A 5 -12.08 -10.89 5.77
CA ILE A 5 -10.92 -10.00 5.65
C ILE A 5 -10.46 -9.56 7.04
N GLU A 6 -11.40 -9.18 7.92
CA GLU A 6 -11.10 -8.83 9.32
C GLU A 6 -10.47 -10.00 10.09
N GLU A 7 -10.92 -11.22 9.83
CA GLU A 7 -10.36 -12.46 10.39
C GLU A 7 -9.01 -12.86 9.78
N GLY A 8 -8.63 -12.27 8.63
CA GLY A 8 -7.36 -12.54 7.94
C GLY A 8 -7.33 -13.81 7.09
N PHE A 9 -8.44 -14.54 6.98
CA PHE A 9 -8.51 -15.83 6.27
C PHE A 9 -8.07 -15.76 4.79
N PRO A 10 -8.54 -14.79 3.97
CA PRO A 10 -8.10 -14.68 2.57
C PRO A 10 -6.59 -14.44 2.44
N LYS A 11 -6.02 -13.62 3.32
CA LYS A 11 -4.57 -13.34 3.33
C LYS A 11 -3.78 -14.62 3.60
N LEU A 12 -4.17 -15.40 4.61
CA LEU A 12 -3.54 -16.68 4.93
C LEU A 12 -3.61 -17.67 3.76
N LYS A 13 -4.74 -17.78 3.07
CA LYS A 13 -4.86 -18.70 1.93
C LYS A 13 -3.99 -18.30 0.74
N ILE A 14 -3.84 -17.00 0.49
CA ILE A 14 -2.92 -16.50 -0.53
C ILE A 14 -1.48 -16.81 -0.13
N GLU A 15 -1.10 -16.58 1.13
CA GLU A 15 0.24 -16.86 1.65
C GLU A 15 0.58 -18.36 1.64
N GLU A 16 -0.36 -19.23 2.03
CA GLU A 16 -0.22 -20.69 1.92
C GLU A 16 0.03 -21.09 0.46
N SER A 17 -0.78 -20.58 -0.47
CA SER A 17 -0.64 -20.90 -1.90
C SER A 17 0.68 -20.40 -2.47
N ALA A 18 1.12 -19.21 -2.07
CA ALA A 18 2.41 -18.64 -2.47
C ALA A 18 3.57 -19.48 -1.92
N ALA A 19 3.52 -19.89 -0.66
CA ALA A 19 4.54 -20.73 -0.03
C ALA A 19 4.66 -22.11 -0.71
N ARG A 20 3.53 -22.76 -1.04
CA ARG A 20 3.54 -24.03 -1.78
C ARG A 20 4.16 -23.87 -3.16
N ARG A 21 3.80 -22.80 -3.88
CA ARG A 21 4.34 -22.52 -5.21
C ARG A 21 5.84 -22.23 -5.16
N GLN A 22 6.28 -21.45 -4.17
CA GLN A 22 7.70 -21.17 -3.98
C GLN A 22 8.49 -22.45 -3.72
N ALA A 23 7.99 -23.34 -2.86
CA ALA A 23 8.60 -24.66 -2.64
C ALA A 23 8.68 -25.51 -3.91
N ALA A 24 7.66 -25.46 -4.78
CA ALA A 24 7.67 -26.18 -6.05
C ALA A 24 8.72 -25.64 -7.03
N ILE A 25 8.88 -24.32 -7.10
CA ILE A 25 9.90 -23.67 -7.93
C ILE A 25 11.30 -24.02 -7.41
N ASP A 26 11.50 -23.93 -6.10
CA ASP A 26 12.81 -24.12 -5.47
C ASP A 26 13.26 -25.58 -5.45
N SER A 27 12.32 -26.53 -5.33
CA SER A 27 12.59 -27.97 -5.47
C SER A 27 12.79 -28.42 -6.93
N GLY A 28 12.44 -27.58 -7.90
CA GLY A 28 12.52 -27.89 -9.33
C GLY A 28 11.30 -28.64 -9.88
N ALA A 29 10.29 -28.93 -9.05
CA ALA A 29 9.02 -29.51 -9.49
C ALA A 29 8.25 -28.60 -10.46
N GLU A 30 8.27 -27.27 -10.21
CA GLU A 30 7.80 -26.25 -11.15
C GLU A 30 9.00 -25.64 -11.89
N THR A 31 9.07 -25.82 -13.22
CA THR A 31 10.15 -25.27 -14.03
C THR A 31 9.84 -23.85 -14.49
N ILE A 32 10.76 -22.91 -14.24
CA ILE A 32 10.77 -21.56 -14.79
C ILE A 32 12.03 -21.38 -15.65
N VAL A 33 11.82 -21.32 -16.97
CA VAL A 33 12.89 -21.19 -17.97
C VAL A 33 13.66 -19.88 -17.74
N GLY A 34 14.98 -19.96 -17.69
CA GLY A 34 15.86 -18.81 -17.44
C GLY A 34 16.07 -18.48 -15.96
N VAL A 35 15.34 -19.12 -15.05
CA VAL A 35 15.45 -18.89 -13.59
C VAL A 35 16.03 -20.13 -12.89
N ASN A 36 15.28 -21.24 -12.84
CA ASN A 36 15.73 -22.47 -12.16
C ASN A 36 16.20 -23.56 -13.14
N LYS A 37 15.83 -23.46 -14.43
CA LYS A 37 16.26 -24.38 -15.49
C LYS A 37 16.52 -23.62 -16.79
N TYR A 38 17.49 -24.11 -17.57
CA TYR A 38 17.89 -23.50 -18.84
C TYR A 38 18.32 -22.03 -18.67
N VAL A 39 19.13 -21.77 -17.64
CA VAL A 39 19.62 -20.43 -17.31
C VAL A 39 20.68 -20.01 -18.33
N ASN A 40 20.53 -18.81 -18.89
CA ASN A 40 21.52 -18.23 -19.78
C ASN A 40 22.64 -17.57 -18.96
N PRO A 41 23.90 -18.03 -19.03
CA PRO A 41 25.01 -17.42 -18.30
C PRO A 41 25.34 -16.00 -18.79
N ASP A 42 24.99 -15.67 -20.04
CA ASP A 42 25.27 -14.38 -20.68
C ASP A 42 24.07 -13.42 -20.61
N ASP A 43 23.17 -13.59 -19.63
CA ASP A 43 21.99 -12.74 -19.49
C ASP A 43 22.38 -11.31 -19.08
N VAL A 44 22.01 -10.35 -19.93
CA VAL A 44 22.32 -8.94 -19.73
C VAL A 44 21.11 -8.27 -19.08
N LYS A 45 21.29 -7.84 -17.83
CA LYS A 45 20.24 -7.10 -17.12
C LYS A 45 19.94 -5.78 -17.84
N PRO A 46 18.67 -5.44 -18.07
CA PRO A 46 18.31 -4.18 -18.68
C PRO A 46 18.69 -3.02 -17.75
N GLU A 47 19.00 -1.88 -18.34
CA GLU A 47 19.14 -0.64 -17.58
C GLU A 47 17.81 -0.30 -16.92
N THR A 48 17.83 -0.03 -15.62
CA THR A 48 16.63 0.32 -14.86
C THR A 48 16.56 1.82 -14.65
N LEU A 49 15.35 2.36 -14.67
CA LEU A 49 15.14 3.78 -14.37
C LEU A 49 15.42 4.04 -12.88
N HIS A 50 16.49 4.79 -12.61
CA HIS A 50 16.77 5.29 -11.28
C HIS A 50 16.04 6.60 -11.03
N ILE A 51 15.24 6.67 -9.95
CA ILE A 51 14.52 7.88 -9.54
C ILE A 51 15.31 8.57 -8.43
N ASP A 52 15.73 9.82 -8.66
CA ASP A 52 16.35 10.65 -7.64
C ASP A 52 15.31 11.17 -6.63
N ASN A 53 15.13 10.40 -5.56
CA ASN A 53 14.19 10.73 -4.49
C ASN A 53 14.58 12.00 -3.71
N LYS A 54 15.87 12.38 -3.69
CA LYS A 54 16.29 13.60 -3.00
C LYS A 54 15.79 14.82 -3.76
N LYS A 55 16.00 14.84 -5.08
CA LYS A 55 15.52 15.91 -5.96
C LYS A 55 13.99 16.03 -5.93
N VAL A 56 13.27 14.90 -6.02
CA VAL A 56 11.79 14.89 -5.97
C VAL A 56 11.28 15.43 -4.63
N ARG A 57 11.89 15.01 -3.51
CA ARG A 57 11.51 15.48 -2.17
C ARG A 57 11.73 16.98 -2.01
N GLU A 58 12.88 17.49 -2.43
CA GLU A 58 13.21 18.92 -2.34
C GLU A 58 12.23 19.77 -3.16
N ALA A 59 11.92 19.35 -4.39
CA ALA A 59 10.91 20.01 -5.23
C ALA A 59 9.53 20.02 -4.58
N GLN A 60 9.10 18.90 -3.99
CA GLN A 60 7.78 18.81 -3.38
C GLN A 60 7.66 19.64 -2.09
N ILE A 61 8.72 19.71 -1.29
CA ILE A 61 8.77 20.58 -0.11
C ILE A 61 8.62 22.06 -0.54
N ALA A 62 9.35 22.47 -1.59
CA ALA A 62 9.26 23.83 -2.12
C ALA A 62 7.82 24.15 -2.59
N ASN A 63 7.20 23.25 -3.35
CA ASN A 63 5.83 23.41 -3.82
C ASN A 63 4.82 23.55 -2.67
N ILE A 64 4.93 22.70 -1.65
CA ILE A 64 4.04 22.76 -0.48
C ILE A 64 4.25 24.04 0.31
N LYS A 65 5.48 24.52 0.44
CA LYS A 65 5.78 25.78 1.12
C LYS A 65 5.11 26.96 0.41
N THR A 66 5.30 27.09 -0.91
CA THR A 66 4.66 28.12 -1.72
C THR A 66 3.14 28.02 -1.69
N LEU A 67 2.59 26.80 -1.71
CA LEU A 67 1.14 26.57 -1.59
C LEU A 67 0.59 27.11 -0.26
N LYS A 68 1.28 26.84 0.85
CA LYS A 68 0.85 27.24 2.19
C LYS A 68 0.98 28.74 2.44
N GLU A 69 1.96 29.38 1.80
CA GLU A 69 2.17 30.84 1.85
C GLU A 69 1.12 31.61 1.04
N THR A 70 0.63 31.04 -0.07
CA THR A 70 -0.27 31.74 -1.01
C THR A 70 -1.76 31.51 -0.77
N ARG A 71 -2.13 30.49 0.01
CA ARG A 71 -3.54 30.13 0.27
C ARG A 71 -4.15 30.89 1.45
N ASP A 72 -5.48 30.93 1.47
CA ASP A 72 -6.26 31.42 2.61
C ASP A 72 -6.31 30.35 3.72
N ASN A 73 -5.43 30.48 4.71
CA ASN A 73 -5.32 29.51 5.80
C ASN A 73 -6.55 29.47 6.71
N VAL A 74 -7.33 30.57 6.81
CA VAL A 74 -8.55 30.59 7.63
C VAL A 74 -9.62 29.74 6.97
N LYS A 75 -9.82 29.92 5.65
CA LYS A 75 -10.78 29.10 4.90
C LYS A 75 -10.39 27.63 4.85
N VAL A 76 -9.10 27.33 4.68
CA VAL A 76 -8.61 25.95 4.72
C VAL A 76 -8.92 25.30 6.06
N LYS A 77 -8.63 25.99 7.17
CA LYS A 77 -8.91 25.45 8.50
C LYS A 77 -10.40 25.13 8.69
N ALA A 78 -11.29 26.05 8.29
CA ALA A 78 -12.73 25.83 8.36
C ALA A 78 -13.19 24.63 7.49
N ALA A 79 -12.62 24.47 6.30
CA ALA A 79 -12.93 23.34 5.42
C ALA A 79 -12.42 22.00 5.97
N LEU A 80 -11.28 21.98 6.67
CA LEU A 80 -10.79 20.77 7.35
C LEU A 80 -11.68 20.39 8.54
N GLU A 81 -12.14 21.37 9.31
CA GLU A 81 -13.10 21.14 10.40
C GLU A 81 -14.43 20.57 9.86
N GLU A 82 -14.86 21.01 8.68
CA GLU A 82 -16.03 20.47 7.99
C GLU A 82 -15.84 18.99 7.62
N ILE A 83 -14.66 18.59 7.15
CA ILE A 83 -14.35 17.18 6.86
C ILE A 83 -14.46 16.35 8.14
N THR A 84 -13.87 16.81 9.25
CA THR A 84 -13.96 16.12 10.53
C THR A 84 -15.41 16.01 11.01
N ARG A 85 -16.25 17.03 10.75
CA ARG A 85 -17.70 16.97 11.02
C ARG A 85 -18.39 15.94 10.14
N ALA A 86 -18.13 15.95 8.84
CA ALA A 86 -18.69 15.01 7.88
C ALA A 86 -18.33 13.54 8.20
N CYS A 87 -17.15 13.29 8.76
CA CYS A 87 -16.76 11.96 9.21
C CYS A 87 -17.58 11.44 10.42
N LYS A 88 -18.21 12.34 11.20
CA LYS A 88 -19.03 11.98 12.37
C LYS A 88 -20.52 11.87 12.05
N ASP A 89 -20.97 12.47 10.94
CA ASP A 89 -22.39 12.54 10.56
C ASP A 89 -22.62 11.78 9.25
N THR A 90 -23.42 10.71 9.33
CA THR A 90 -23.76 9.86 8.17
C THR A 90 -24.66 10.55 7.15
N GLY A 91 -25.22 11.72 7.47
CA GLY A 91 -26.01 12.54 6.55
C GLY A 91 -25.17 13.47 5.66
N ILE A 92 -23.86 13.60 5.91
CA ILE A 92 -22.99 14.53 5.18
C ILE A 92 -22.04 13.74 4.27
N ASN A 93 -21.94 14.16 3.01
CA ASN A 93 -21.02 13.56 2.05
C ASN A 93 -19.58 14.06 2.27
N ILE A 94 -18.70 13.14 2.69
CA ILE A 94 -17.28 13.42 2.92
C ILE A 94 -16.55 13.86 1.64
N LEU A 95 -16.93 13.31 0.47
CA LEU A 95 -16.31 13.67 -0.80
C LEU A 95 -16.58 15.13 -1.16
N ASP A 96 -17.80 15.61 -0.91
CA ASP A 96 -18.17 17.01 -1.18
C ASP A 96 -17.35 17.97 -0.30
N ALA A 97 -17.20 17.65 0.99
CA ALA A 97 -16.33 18.41 1.90
C ALA A 97 -14.85 18.38 1.46
N ALA A 98 -14.36 17.23 0.99
CA ALA A 98 -12.99 17.08 0.49
C ALA A 98 -12.73 17.89 -0.80
N ILE A 99 -13.71 17.97 -1.70
CA ILE A 99 -13.62 18.79 -2.92
C ILE A 99 -13.48 20.27 -2.55
N GLU A 100 -14.28 20.77 -1.60
CA GLU A 100 -14.19 22.16 -1.16
C GLU A 100 -12.84 22.46 -0.47
N ALA A 101 -12.34 21.56 0.37
CA ALA A 101 -11.01 21.70 0.97
C ALA A 101 -9.90 21.71 -0.09
N ALA A 102 -9.96 20.82 -1.09
CA ALA A 102 -9.00 20.78 -2.19
C ALA A 102 -9.04 22.06 -3.05
N ARG A 103 -10.23 22.62 -3.29
CA ARG A 103 -10.40 23.91 -3.99
C ARG A 103 -9.72 25.05 -3.23
N LEU A 104 -9.76 25.03 -1.90
CA LEU A 104 -9.09 25.97 -1.01
C LEU A 104 -7.59 25.70 -0.83
N ARG A 105 -7.02 24.72 -1.54
CA ARG A 105 -5.61 24.32 -1.46
C ARG A 105 -5.22 23.65 -0.14
N ALA A 106 -6.14 22.92 0.48
CA ALA A 106 -5.77 21.90 1.46
C ALA A 106 -4.93 20.80 0.77
N THR A 107 -3.92 20.31 1.47
CA THR A 107 -3.07 19.22 0.97
C THR A 107 -3.72 17.86 1.24
N LEU A 108 -3.30 16.82 0.51
CA LEU A 108 -3.74 15.45 0.75
C LEU A 108 -3.50 15.02 2.21
N GLY A 109 -2.33 15.35 2.77
CA GLY A 109 -2.02 15.03 4.15
C GLY A 109 -2.96 15.71 5.15
N GLU A 110 -3.31 16.97 4.95
CA GLU A 110 -4.25 17.69 5.83
C GLU A 110 -5.67 17.10 5.78
N ILE A 111 -6.15 16.75 4.57
CA ILE A 111 -7.44 16.10 4.39
C ILE A 111 -7.46 14.73 5.08
N SER A 112 -6.43 13.90 4.84
CA SER A 112 -6.32 12.58 5.47
C SER A 112 -6.20 12.68 6.99
N SER A 113 -5.46 13.67 7.53
CA SER A 113 -5.37 13.90 8.98
C SER A 113 -6.70 14.32 9.59
N ALA A 114 -7.48 15.18 8.93
CA ALA A 114 -8.80 15.58 9.42
C ALA A 114 -9.78 14.39 9.54
N MET A 115 -9.65 13.40 8.63
CA MET A 115 -10.40 12.14 8.69
C MET A 115 -9.85 11.18 9.76
N GLU A 116 -8.52 11.14 9.93
CA GLU A 116 -7.83 10.32 10.92
C GLU A 116 -8.24 10.66 12.36
N ASP A 117 -8.57 11.91 12.66
CA ASP A 117 -9.08 12.33 13.96
C ASP A 117 -10.38 11.61 14.39
N VAL A 118 -11.13 11.07 13.42
CA VAL A 118 -12.38 10.33 13.65
C VAL A 118 -12.20 8.83 13.47
N PHE A 119 -11.54 8.41 12.39
CA PHE A 119 -11.43 6.99 12.03
C PHE A 119 -10.18 6.30 12.60
N GLY A 120 -9.18 7.06 13.03
CA GLY A 120 -7.87 6.56 13.40
C GLY A 120 -7.11 5.94 12.23
N ARG A 121 -6.08 5.14 12.56
CA ARG A 121 -5.32 4.35 11.59
C ARG A 121 -5.55 2.86 11.81
N TYR A 122 -5.80 2.14 10.72
CA TYR A 122 -5.90 0.69 10.78
C TYR A 122 -4.55 0.06 11.13
N ASN A 123 -4.54 -0.79 12.15
CA ASN A 123 -3.39 -1.60 12.54
C ASN A 123 -3.67 -3.07 12.20
N ALA A 124 -2.92 -3.61 11.24
CA ALA A 124 -3.08 -4.98 10.80
C ALA A 124 -2.60 -5.97 11.87
N LYS A 125 -3.42 -6.99 12.17
CA LYS A 125 -2.97 -8.17 12.94
C LYS A 125 -2.30 -9.13 11.98
N ASN A 126 -1.01 -9.34 12.12
CA ASN A 126 -0.27 -10.27 11.27
C ASN A 126 -0.32 -11.68 11.87
N GLN A 127 -0.75 -12.63 11.05
CA GLN A 127 -0.65 -14.06 11.30
C GLN A 127 0.33 -14.62 10.27
N VAL A 128 1.20 -15.54 10.68
CA VAL A 128 2.24 -16.09 9.80
C VAL A 128 1.92 -17.54 9.53
N VAL A 129 1.91 -17.93 8.25
CA VAL A 129 1.78 -19.33 7.83
C VAL A 129 3.05 -20.10 8.21
N GLN A 130 2.93 -21.22 8.93
CA GLN A 130 4.05 -22.05 9.38
C GLN A 130 4.04 -23.44 8.72
N GLY A 131 5.23 -24.00 8.46
CA GLY A 131 5.40 -25.39 8.01
C GLY A 131 5.01 -25.70 6.57
N VAL A 132 4.23 -24.85 5.91
CA VAL A 132 3.72 -25.09 4.53
C VAL A 132 4.85 -25.24 3.52
N TYR A 133 5.84 -24.34 3.54
CA TYR A 133 6.97 -24.41 2.62
C TYR A 133 7.79 -25.69 2.81
N PHE A 134 8.20 -26.00 4.04
CA PHE A 134 9.04 -27.16 4.34
C PHE A 134 8.34 -28.47 3.94
N ASN A 135 7.06 -28.63 4.30
CA ASN A 135 6.29 -29.82 3.97
C ASN A 135 6.18 -29.98 2.45
N SER A 136 5.81 -28.93 1.72
CA SER A 136 5.70 -28.98 0.26
C SER A 136 7.04 -29.22 -0.44
N TYR A 137 8.14 -28.69 0.09
CA TYR A 137 9.47 -28.91 -0.47
C TYR A 137 9.91 -30.39 -0.34
N ILE A 138 9.69 -30.99 0.83
CA ILE A 138 10.03 -32.41 1.07
C ILE A 138 9.13 -33.35 0.26
N GLU A 139 7.83 -33.07 0.17
CA GLU A 139 6.88 -33.86 -0.62
C GLU A 139 7.24 -33.88 -2.11
N GLN A 140 7.76 -32.77 -2.64
CA GLN A 140 8.07 -32.63 -4.06
C GLN A 140 9.53 -32.94 -4.42
N GLY A 141 10.45 -32.92 -3.45
CA GLY A 141 11.85 -33.30 -3.62
C GLY A 141 12.16 -34.80 -3.48
N GLN A 142 11.14 -35.66 -3.32
CA GLN A 142 11.28 -37.13 -3.17
C GLN A 142 11.34 -37.93 -4.49
N THR A 143 11.59 -37.28 -5.62
CA THR A 143 11.89 -37.93 -6.92
C THR A 143 13.30 -37.62 -7.37
#